data_AF-A0A4U1BJ36-F1
#
_entry.id   AF-A0A4U1BJ36-F1
#
_cell.length_a   1.000
_cell.length_b   1.000
_cell.length_c   1.000
_cell.angle_alpha   90.00
_cell.angle_beta   90.00
_cell.angle_gamma   90.00
#
_symmetry.space_group_name_H-M   'P 1'
#
loop_
_entity.id
_entity.type
_entity.pdbx_description
1 polymer ?
#
loop_
_entity_poly.entity_id
_entity_poly.type
_entity_poly.pdbx_seq_one_letter_code
_entity_poly.pdbx_strand_id
1 'polypeptide(L)' 'MEWRLFVVFFVLIAGNCYWGYRYYFAQHNKNIDGRERMEQLDDIQDHWLQFSGIALMLIMLLTPLARQALEGAS' A
#
# COMPACT_ATOMS: atom_id res chain seq x y z
N MET A 1 22.99 1.21 -0.31
CA MET A 1 21.81 2.11 -0.26
C MET A 1 20.66 1.56 -1.11
N GLU A 2 20.93 0.99 -2.28
CA GLU A 2 19.93 0.40 -3.20
C GLU A 2 19.00 -0.65 -2.56
N TRP A 3 19.52 -1.56 -1.73
CA TRP A 3 18.69 -2.63 -1.15
C TRP A 3 17.52 -2.10 -0.29
N ARG A 4 17.69 -0.95 0.38
CA ARG A 4 16.64 -0.33 1.20
C ARG A 4 15.52 0.23 0.33
N LEU A 5 15.87 0.83 -0.81
CA LEU A 5 14.89 1.30 -1.80
C LEU A 5 14.13 0.13 -2.43
N PHE A 6 14.83 -0.97 -2.73
CA PHE A 6 14.18 -2.21 -3.20
C PHE A 6 13.19 -2.78 -2.18
N VAL A 7 13.53 -2.77 -0.89
CA VAL A 7 12.60 -3.22 0.17
C VAL A 7 11.37 -2.32 0.25
N VAL A 8 11.53 -1.00 0.20
CA VAL A 8 10.40 -0.06 0.20
C VAL A 8 9.51 -0.29 -1.02
N PHE A 9 10.10 -0.44 -2.20
CA PHE A 9 9.37 -0.73 -3.44
C PHE A 9 8.64 -2.07 -3.39
N PHE A 10 9.29 -3.10 -2.83
CA PHE A 10 8.68 -4.42 -2.66
C PHE A 10 7.49 -4.38 -1.70
N VAL A 11 7.61 -3.68 -0.56
CA VAL A 11 6.49 -3.52 0.40
C VAL A 11 5.32 -2.79 -0.24
N LEU A 12 5.59 -1.76 -1.07
CA LEU A 12 4.54 -1.04 -1.82
C LEU A 12 3.80 -1.97 -2.79
N ILE A 13 4.53 -2.75 -3.60
CA ILE A 13 3.93 -3.69 -4.54
C ILE A 13 3.14 -4.75 -3.78
N ALA A 14 3.76 -5.38 -2.77
CA ALA A 14 3.14 -6.45 -2.01
C ALA A 14 1.86 -5.97 -1.29
N GLY A 15 1.88 -4.78 -0.70
CA GLY A 15 0.69 -4.19 -0.07
C GLY A 15 -0.43 -3.88 -1.06
N ASN A 16 -0.11 -3.33 -2.24
CA ASN A 16 -1.11 -3.11 -3.29
C ASN A 16 -1.69 -4.42 -3.84
N CYS A 17 -0.85 -5.44 -4.04
CA CYS A 17 -1.32 -6.76 -4.43
C CYS A 17 -2.20 -7.40 -3.34
N TYR A 18 -1.84 -7.25 -2.06
CA TYR A 18 -2.64 -7.74 -0.93
C TYR A 18 -4.04 -7.13 -0.92
N TRP A 19 -4.13 -5.80 -0.98
CA TRP A 19 -5.41 -5.10 -0.96
C TRP A 19 -6.23 -5.36 -2.24
N GLY A 20 -5.58 -5.39 -3.40
CA GLY A 20 -6.23 -5.77 -4.65
C GLY A 20 -6.81 -7.19 -4.62
N TYR A 21 -6.07 -8.15 -4.05
CA TYR A 21 -6.56 -9.51 -3.84
C TYR A 21 -7.75 -9.56 -2.89
N ARG A 22 -7.68 -8.84 -1.75
CA ARG A 22 -8.77 -8.75 -0.78
C ARG A 22 -10.03 -8.15 -1.38
N TYR A 23 -9.89 -7.08 -2.15
CA TYR A 23 -10.99 -6.44 -2.87
C TYR A 23 -11.62 -7.39 -3.89
N TYR A 24 -10.80 -8.05 -4.71
CA TYR A 24 -11.28 -9.02 -5.70
C TYR A 24 -12.04 -10.18 -5.03
N PHE A 25 -11.51 -10.71 -3.93
CA PHE A 25 -12.13 -11.79 -3.18
C PHE A 25 -13.47 -11.37 -2.57
N ALA A 26 -13.53 -10.21 -1.90
CA ALA A 26 -14.76 -9.68 -1.32
C ALA A 26 -15.83 -9.42 -2.39
N GLN A 27 -15.44 -8.90 -3.55
CA GLN A 27 -16.36 -8.63 -4.67
C GLN A 27 -16.99 -9.92 -5.21
N HIS A 28 -16.23 -11.01 -5.28
CA HIS A 28 -16.68 -12.31 -5.80
C HIS A 28 -17.33 -13.20 -4.73
N ASN A 29 -17.36 -12.78 -3.46
CA ASN A 29 -17.97 -13.54 -2.39
C ASN A 29 -19.50 -13.51 -2.49
N LYS A 30 -20.07 -14.49 -3.20
CA LYS A 30 -21.53 -14.63 -3.40
C LYS A 30 -22.27 -15.18 -2.17
N ASN A 31 -21.56 -15.58 -1.12
CA ASN A 31 -22.15 -16.22 0.06
C ASN A 31 -22.68 -15.22 1.10
N ILE A 32 -22.42 -13.93 0.91
CA ILE A 32 -22.84 -12.83 1.80
C ILE A 32 -23.85 -11.92 1.09
N ASP A 33 -24.75 -11.36 1.90
CA ASP A 33 -25.79 -10.43 1.46
C ASP A 33 -25.20 -9.23 0.72
N GLY A 34 -25.96 -8.66 -0.22
CA GLY A 34 -25.50 -7.56 -1.06
C GLY A 34 -25.09 -6.34 -0.25
N ARG A 35 -25.78 -6.05 0.86
CA ARG A 35 -25.47 -4.94 1.75
C ARG A 35 -24.21 -5.17 2.57
N GLU A 36 -24.07 -6.35 3.15
CA GLU A 36 -22.88 -6.75 3.91
C GLU A 36 -21.63 -6.77 3.03
N ARG A 37 -21.77 -7.19 1.77
CA ARG A 37 -20.67 -7.13 0.78
C ARG A 37 -20.26 -5.69 0.47
N MET A 38 -21.20 -4.77 0.32
CA MET A 38 -20.86 -3.36 0.09
C MET A 38 -20.11 -2.77 1.27
N GLU A 39 -20.55 -3.05 2.50
CA GLU A 39 -19.88 -2.59 3.72
C GLU A 39 -18.45 -3.14 3.83
N GLN A 40 -18.23 -4.42 3.51
CA GLN A 40 -16.89 -5.00 3.45
C GLN A 40 -16.01 -4.39 2.36
N LEU A 41 -16.58 -4.07 1.19
CA LEU A 41 -15.82 -3.44 0.11
C LEU A 41 -15.42 -2.01 0.46
N ASP A 42 -16.31 -1.27 1.11
CA ASP A 42 -16.06 0.09 1.59
C ASP A 42 -14.94 0.10 2.64
N ASP A 43 -15.02 -0.81 3.62
CA ASP A 43 -13.98 -0.98 4.64
C ASP A 43 -12.62 -1.35 4.02
N ILE A 44 -12.60 -2.24 3.03
CA ILE A 44 -11.37 -2.60 2.30
C ILE A 44 -10.81 -1.39 1.54
N GLN A 45 -11.67 -0.58 0.89
CA GLN A 45 -11.23 0.60 0.17
C GLN A 45 -10.64 1.66 1.10
N ASP A 46 -11.26 1.90 2.26
CA ASP A 46 -10.76 2.84 3.27
C ASP A 46 -9.38 2.42 3.79
N HIS A 47 -9.22 1.15 4.15
CA HIS A 47 -7.92 0.64 4.61
C HIS A 47 -6.86 0.65 3.52
N TRP A 48 -7.22 0.36 2.27
CA TRP A 48 -6.30 0.44 1.13
C TRP A 48 -5.86 1.89 0.88
N LEU A 49 -6.78 2.86 1.00
CA LEU A 49 -6.45 4.27 0.88
C LEU A 49 -5.53 4.72 2.01
N GLN A 50 -5.81 4.33 3.26
CA GLN A 50 -4.95 4.62 4.41
C GLN A 50 -3.54 4.03 4.24
N PHE A 51 -3.44 2.78 3.82
CA PHE A 51 -2.15 2.15 3.52
C PHE A 51 -1.38 2.94 2.47
N SER A 52 -2.05 3.31 1.37
CA SER A 52 -1.44 4.08 0.28
C SER A 52 -0.99 5.47 0.74
N GLY A 53 -1.81 6.15 1.57
CA GLY A 53 -1.49 7.44 2.15
C GLY A 53 -0.27 7.38 3.07
N ILE A 54 -0.22 6.40 3.98
CA ILE A 54 0.93 6.19 4.87
C ILE A 54 2.19 5.88 4.05
N ALA A 55 2.07 5.03 3.03
CA ALA A 55 3.21 4.67 2.21
C ALA A 55 3.75 5.87 1.42
N LEU A 56 2.88 6.73 0.89
CA LEU A 56 3.28 7.98 0.24
C LEU A 56 3.97 8.95 1.22
N MET A 57 3.42 9.11 2.43
CA MET A 57 4.06 9.93 3.47
C MET A 57 5.46 9.42 3.82
N LEU A 58 5.63 8.10 3.96
CA LEU A 58 6.93 7.48 4.20
C LEU A 58 7.91 7.73 3.05
N ILE A 59 7.47 7.60 1.79
CA ILE A 59 8.31 7.90 0.62
C ILE A 59 8.76 9.37 0.65
N MET A 60 7.84 10.30 0.86
CA MET A 60 8.15 11.73 0.91
C MET A 60 9.15 12.06 2.03
N LEU A 61 9.04 11.40 3.18
CA LEU A 61 9.94 11.60 4.32
C LEU A 61 11.33 10.97 4.09
N LEU A 62 11.38 9.83 3.40
CA LEU A 62 12.63 9.14 3.09
C LEU A 62 13.39 9.74 1.89
N THR A 63 12.69 10.44 0.99
CA THR A 63 13.28 11.06 -0.20
C THR A 63 14.41 12.07 0.11
N PRO A 64 14.24 13.06 1.01
CA PRO A 64 15.32 14.00 1.35
C PRO A 64 16.49 13.30 2.05
N LEU A 65 16.21 12.28 2.87
CA LEU A 65 17.25 11.47 3.54
C LEU A 65 18.06 10.65 2.53
N ALA A 66 17.39 10.06 1.53
CA ALA A 66 18.06 9.35 0.45
C ALA A 66 18.93 10.31 -0.38
N ARG A 67 18.43 11.52 -0.67
CA ARG A 67 19.18 12.54 -1.40
C ARG A 67 20.42 13.01 -0.63
N GLN A 68 20.29 13.34 0.66
CA GLN A 68 21.43 13.74 1.49
C GLN A 68 22.48 12.64 1.61
N ALA A 69 22.05 11.38 1.76
CA ALA A 69 22.99 10.28 1.87
C ALA A 69 23.68 9.94 0.53
N LEU A 70 23.12 10.34 -0.61
CA LEU A 70 23.77 10.25 -1.93
C LEU A 70 24.75 11.40 -2.14
N GLU A 71 24.36 12.62 -1.78
CA GLU A 71 25.20 13.83 -1.88
C GLU A 71 26.36 13.85 -0.86
N GLY A 72 26.20 13.22 0.31
CA GLY A 72 27.25 13.09 1.33
C GLY A 72 28.20 11.89 1.13
N ALA A 73 27.96 11.07 0.11
CA ALA A 73 28.80 9.93 -0.24
C ALA A 73 29.76 10.21 -1.42
N SER A 74 29.73 11.43 -1.97
CA SER A 74 30.67 11.98 -2.96
C SER A 74 31.70 12.90 -2.31
#